data_AF-A0A2N9IFR9-F1
#
_entry.id   AF-A0A2N9IFR9-F1
#
_cell.length_a   1.000
_cell.length_b   1.000
_cell.length_c   1.000
_cell.angle_alpha   90.00
_cell.angle_beta   90.00
_cell.angle_gamma   90.00
#
_symmetry.space_group_name_H-M   'P 1'
#
loop_
_entity.id
_entity.type
_entity.pdbx_description
1 polymer ?
#
loop_
_entity_poly.entity_id
_entity_poly.type
_entity_poly.pdbx_seq_one_letter_code
_entity_poly.pdbx_strand_id
1 'polypeptide(L)'
;MVPSSKLSLTRPRQKLIHLYHKPLLSHVDLLILFYTVISGVGGTLTAIDNLGQMGISLGYSPRSISTFVSLVSIWNYLGRVMAGLVSELLLKKYKMPRPLMLTIILLVACIGHLLVAFHTPGGLYVASVIIGFCFGAQWSVVFTTISEIFGLKYYSTLYNFGSVASPIGLYILNVTVTGHLYDKEARKQLAALGLVRKAGQALNCTGVHCFRLSFIIIAAVTLSGALVSIILVLRTRKFYKSDIYKKFQDETKVEEKELAFARH
;
A
#
# COMPACT_ATOMS: atom_id res chain seq x y z
N MET A 1 -54.20 8.69 -4.02
CA MET A 1 -52.77 8.83 -3.65
C MET A 1 -52.44 7.77 -2.61
N VAL A 2 -51.66 6.76 -2.98
CA VAL A 2 -51.26 5.65 -2.09
C VAL A 2 -50.08 6.12 -1.24
N PRO A 3 -50.15 6.08 0.11
CA PRO A 3 -48.97 6.35 0.92
C PRO A 3 -48.02 5.14 0.86
N SER A 4 -46.78 5.37 0.45
CA SER A 4 -45.70 4.38 0.55
C SER A 4 -45.50 3.96 2.00
N SER A 5 -45.95 2.75 2.34
CA SER A 5 -45.64 2.10 3.60
C SER A 5 -44.15 1.77 3.64
N LYS A 6 -43.40 2.49 4.48
CA LYS A 6 -42.05 2.10 4.89
C LYS A 6 -42.17 0.74 5.60
N LEU A 7 -41.80 -0.33 4.92
CA LEU A 7 -41.77 -1.68 5.46
C LEU A 7 -40.72 -1.74 6.59
N SER A 8 -41.15 -1.56 7.83
CA SER A 8 -40.31 -1.72 9.02
C SER A 8 -40.02 -3.22 9.21
N LEU A 9 -38.86 -3.66 8.71
CA LEU A 9 -38.37 -5.02 8.91
C LEU A 9 -38.25 -5.32 10.42
N THR A 10 -38.73 -6.49 10.84
CA THR A 10 -38.70 -6.94 12.22
C THR A 10 -37.25 -7.19 12.69
N ARG A 11 -36.92 -6.85 13.96
CA ARG A 11 -35.59 -7.02 14.58
C ARG A 11 -34.89 -8.38 14.29
N PRO A 12 -35.58 -9.53 14.21
CA PRO A 12 -34.95 -10.82 13.87
C PRO A 12 -34.49 -10.91 12.41
N ARG A 13 -35.29 -10.40 11.46
CA ARG A 13 -34.91 -10.34 10.04
C ARG A 13 -33.77 -9.35 9.82
N GLN A 14 -33.74 -8.24 10.56
CA GLN A 14 -32.61 -7.30 10.56
C GLN A 14 -31.32 -7.99 11.03
N LYS A 15 -31.37 -8.78 12.12
CA LYS A 15 -30.23 -9.56 12.62
C LYS A 15 -29.78 -10.62 11.61
N LEU A 16 -30.69 -11.37 10.99
CA LEU A 16 -30.35 -12.37 9.97
C LEU A 16 -29.71 -11.75 8.71
N ILE A 17 -30.24 -10.62 8.22
CA ILE A 17 -29.62 -9.87 7.12
C ILE A 17 -28.23 -9.39 7.55
N HIS A 18 -28.07 -8.89 8.78
CA HIS A 18 -26.76 -8.50 9.31
C HIS A 18 -25.79 -9.69 9.46
N LEU A 19 -26.30 -10.88 9.74
CA LEU A 19 -25.56 -12.13 9.95
C LEU A 19 -25.07 -12.73 8.62
N TYR A 20 -25.85 -12.67 7.55
CA TYR A 20 -25.49 -13.16 6.21
C TYR A 20 -24.75 -12.12 5.37
N HIS A 21 -25.04 -10.83 5.54
CA HIS A 21 -24.45 -9.75 4.74
C HIS A 21 -23.03 -9.39 5.22
N LYS A 22 -22.74 -9.46 6.53
CA LYS A 22 -21.37 -9.25 7.07
C LYS A 22 -20.31 -10.19 6.46
N PRO A 23 -20.50 -11.53 6.41
CA PRO A 23 -19.50 -12.43 5.84
C PRO A 23 -19.32 -12.22 4.32
N LEU A 24 -20.40 -11.98 3.56
CA LEU A 24 -20.28 -11.73 2.12
C LEU A 24 -19.57 -10.39 1.80
N LEU A 25 -19.84 -9.33 2.59
CA LEU A 25 -19.08 -8.08 2.47
C LEU A 25 -17.60 -8.33 2.75
N SER A 26 -17.31 -9.13 3.78
CA SER A 26 -15.94 -9.38 4.23
C SER A 26 -15.07 -10.10 3.20
N HIS A 27 -15.60 -11.06 2.44
CA HIS A 27 -14.81 -11.75 1.42
C HIS A 27 -14.42 -10.83 0.26
N VAL A 28 -15.36 -9.99 -0.22
CA VAL A 28 -15.08 -9.03 -1.31
C VAL A 28 -14.10 -7.95 -0.84
N ASP A 29 -14.29 -7.43 0.38
CA ASP A 29 -13.42 -6.40 0.95
C ASP A 29 -11.99 -6.93 1.15
N LEU A 30 -11.85 -8.21 1.51
CA LEU A 30 -10.55 -8.88 1.62
C LEU A 30 -9.86 -9.00 0.25
N LEU A 31 -10.59 -9.38 -0.81
CA LEU A 31 -10.02 -9.46 -2.17
C LEU A 31 -9.60 -8.09 -2.71
N ILE A 32 -10.39 -7.05 -2.44
CA ILE A 32 -10.06 -5.66 -2.79
C ILE A 32 -8.77 -5.25 -2.07
N LEU A 33 -8.68 -5.52 -0.76
CA LEU A 33 -7.48 -5.25 0.03
C LEU A 33 -6.28 -6.06 -0.49
N PHE A 34 -6.47 -7.33 -0.82
CA PHE A 34 -5.44 -8.22 -1.36
C PHE A 34 -4.85 -7.66 -2.66
N TYR A 35 -5.69 -7.27 -3.62
CA TYR A 35 -5.23 -6.61 -4.86
C TYR A 35 -4.51 -5.29 -4.57
N THR A 36 -5.03 -4.50 -3.63
CA THR A 36 -4.41 -3.23 -3.21
C THR A 36 -3.01 -3.45 -2.64
N VAL A 37 -2.80 -4.53 -1.88
CA VAL A 37 -1.48 -4.90 -1.35
C VAL A 37 -0.55 -5.39 -2.46
N ILE A 38 -1.01 -6.24 -3.39
CA ILE A 38 -0.23 -6.69 -4.55
C ILE A 38 0.32 -5.49 -5.32
N SER A 39 -0.57 -4.56 -5.69
CA SER A 39 -0.24 -3.39 -6.53
C SER A 39 0.60 -2.34 -5.80
N GLY A 40 0.37 -2.14 -4.51
CA GLY A 40 1.08 -1.18 -3.69
C GLY A 40 2.42 -1.71 -3.16
N VAL A 41 2.36 -2.73 -2.32
CA VAL A 41 3.53 -3.31 -1.64
C VAL A 41 4.44 -4.00 -2.66
N GLY A 42 3.89 -4.68 -3.66
CA GLY A 42 4.68 -5.28 -4.73
C GLY A 42 5.51 -4.24 -5.50
N GLY A 43 4.92 -3.08 -5.79
CA GLY A 43 5.61 -1.98 -6.48
C GLY A 43 6.72 -1.36 -5.65
N THR A 44 6.44 -1.01 -4.39
CA THR A 44 7.46 -0.43 -3.49
C THR A 44 8.57 -1.43 -3.17
N LEU A 45 8.25 -2.71 -2.96
CA LEU A 45 9.24 -3.76 -2.72
C LEU A 45 10.11 -4.03 -3.95
N THR A 46 9.53 -4.04 -5.16
CA THR A 46 10.28 -4.13 -6.42
C THR A 46 11.34 -3.03 -6.52
N ALA A 47 10.98 -1.81 -6.11
CA ALA A 47 11.91 -0.69 -6.13
C ALA A 47 13.04 -0.81 -5.11
N ILE A 48 12.72 -1.34 -3.92
CA ILE A 48 13.71 -1.59 -2.86
C ILE A 48 14.71 -2.66 -3.31
N ASP A 49 14.24 -3.78 -3.85
CA ASP A 49 15.07 -4.91 -4.29
C ASP A 49 16.02 -4.52 -5.43
N ASN A 50 15.59 -3.62 -6.31
CA ASN A 50 16.38 -3.18 -7.45
C ASN A 50 17.19 -1.90 -7.18
N LEU A 51 17.14 -1.33 -5.97
CA LEU A 51 17.72 -0.01 -5.69
C LEU A 51 19.22 0.07 -5.97
N GLY A 52 19.95 -0.99 -5.62
CA GLY A 52 21.37 -1.10 -5.93
C GLY A 52 21.64 -1.09 -7.43
N GLN A 53 20.89 -1.91 -8.18
CA GLN A 53 21.02 -2.04 -9.63
C GLN A 53 20.63 -0.75 -10.36
N MET A 54 19.58 -0.06 -9.89
CA MET A 54 19.21 1.27 -10.36
C MET A 54 20.35 2.26 -10.15
N GLY A 55 20.92 2.28 -8.95
CA GLY A 55 22.06 3.13 -8.62
C GLY A 55 23.26 2.91 -9.55
N ILE A 56 23.63 1.65 -9.80
CA ILE A 56 24.71 1.28 -10.71
C ILE A 56 24.39 1.72 -12.14
N SER A 57 23.18 1.44 -12.63
CA SER A 57 22.77 1.79 -14.00
C SER A 57 22.85 3.30 -14.28
N LEU A 58 22.62 4.12 -13.25
CA LEU A 58 22.66 5.59 -13.32
C LEU A 58 24.05 6.17 -13.02
N GLY A 59 25.06 5.33 -12.75
CA GLY A 59 26.42 5.77 -12.49
C GLY A 59 26.67 6.34 -11.08
N TYR A 60 25.81 6.04 -10.11
CA TYR A 60 26.04 6.46 -8.72
C TYR A 60 27.22 5.72 -8.08
N SER A 61 27.96 6.41 -7.22
CA SER A 61 29.02 5.80 -6.42
C SER A 61 28.45 4.75 -5.44
N PRO A 62 29.21 3.71 -5.05
CA PRO A 62 28.79 2.74 -4.04
C PRO A 62 28.36 3.39 -2.71
N ARG A 63 29.01 4.48 -2.30
CA ARG A 63 28.65 5.26 -1.11
C ARG A 63 27.25 5.89 -1.24
N SER A 64 26.92 6.46 -2.40
CA SER A 64 25.60 7.03 -2.67
C SER A 64 24.52 5.95 -2.65
N ILE A 65 24.79 4.80 -3.24
CA ILE A 65 23.88 3.65 -3.25
C ILE A 65 23.61 3.14 -1.84
N SER A 66 24.66 2.95 -1.03
CA SER A 66 24.52 2.58 0.39
C SER A 66 23.67 3.61 1.16
N THR A 67 23.85 4.90 0.88
CA THR A 67 23.03 5.97 1.46
C THR A 67 21.55 5.81 1.10
N PHE A 68 21.22 5.49 -0.16
CA PHE A 68 19.84 5.26 -0.59
C PHE A 68 19.19 4.08 0.15
N VAL A 69 19.93 2.97 0.31
CA VAL A 69 19.46 1.80 1.07
C VAL A 69 19.22 2.14 2.55
N SER A 70 20.12 2.92 3.17
CA SER A 70 19.95 3.40 4.54
C SER A 70 18.72 4.32 4.67
N LEU A 71 18.49 5.21 3.70
CA LEU A 71 17.30 6.07 3.67
C LEU A 71 16.02 5.25 3.58
N VAL A 72 15.96 4.25 2.69
CA VAL A 72 14.80 3.34 2.62
C VAL A 72 14.52 2.72 3.99
N SER A 73 15.54 2.23 4.69
CA SER A 73 15.38 1.62 6.02
C SER A 73 14.85 2.61 7.07
N ILE A 74 15.44 3.81 7.15
CA ILE A 74 15.02 4.86 8.10
C ILE A 74 13.56 5.26 7.82
N TRP A 75 13.24 5.55 6.56
CA TRP A 75 11.92 6.02 6.19
C TRP A 75 10.86 4.92 6.25
N ASN A 76 11.23 3.65 6.05
CA ASN A 76 10.34 2.51 6.34
C ASN A 76 9.96 2.45 7.81
N TYR A 77 10.94 2.54 8.72
CA TYR A 77 10.65 2.60 10.15
C TYR A 77 9.74 3.80 10.49
N LEU A 78 10.09 5.01 10.04
CA LEU A 78 9.28 6.20 10.28
C LEU A 78 7.88 6.09 9.66
N GLY A 79 7.76 5.52 8.47
CA GLY A 79 6.48 5.27 7.81
C GLY A 79 5.56 4.37 8.65
N ARG A 80 6.12 3.31 9.24
CA ARG A 80 5.36 2.41 10.13
C ARG A 80 4.82 3.14 11.36
N VAL A 81 5.69 3.89 12.03
CA VAL A 81 5.36 4.63 13.26
C VAL A 81 4.34 5.73 12.96
N MET A 82 4.65 6.59 11.99
CA MET A 82 3.81 7.74 11.65
C MET A 82 2.45 7.30 11.12
N ALA A 83 2.37 6.33 10.21
CA ALA A 83 1.09 5.86 9.70
C ALA A 83 0.24 5.21 10.80
N GLY A 84 0.85 4.47 11.73
CA GLY A 84 0.14 3.93 12.89
C GLY A 84 -0.51 5.05 13.72
N LEU A 85 0.30 6.01 14.19
CA LEU A 85 -0.17 7.11 15.03
C LEU A 85 -1.16 8.05 14.30
N VAL A 86 -0.82 8.45 13.08
CA VAL A 86 -1.64 9.36 12.27
C VAL A 86 -2.96 8.70 11.90
N SER A 87 -3.00 7.38 11.65
CA SER A 87 -4.27 6.70 11.36
C SER A 87 -5.25 6.76 12.53
N GLU A 88 -4.78 6.58 13.77
CA GLU A 88 -5.62 6.74 14.97
C GLU A 88 -6.12 8.17 15.12
N LEU A 89 -5.22 9.15 14.97
CA LEU A 89 -5.55 10.56 15.12
C LEU A 89 -6.56 11.01 14.06
N LEU A 90 -6.37 10.62 12.80
CA LEU A 90 -7.27 10.94 11.70
C LEU A 90 -8.63 10.27 11.87
N LEU A 91 -8.67 9.04 12.41
CA LEU A 91 -9.91 8.34 12.69
C LEU A 91 -10.69 9.00 13.84
N LYS A 92 -10.04 9.29 14.98
CA LYS A 92 -10.69 9.89 16.17
C LYS A 92 -11.12 11.34 15.90
N LYS A 93 -10.24 12.17 15.32
CA LYS A 93 -10.48 13.61 15.16
C LYS A 93 -11.23 13.98 13.87
N TYR A 94 -10.86 13.38 12.75
CA TYR A 94 -11.38 13.78 11.43
C TYR A 94 -12.34 12.76 10.81
N LYS A 95 -12.63 11.65 11.52
CA LYS A 95 -13.48 10.56 11.03
C LYS A 95 -13.02 10.04 9.66
N MET A 96 -11.72 10.09 9.37
CA MET A 96 -11.21 9.54 8.12
C MET A 96 -11.10 8.01 8.22
N PRO A 97 -11.71 7.25 7.29
CA PRO A 97 -11.58 5.79 7.29
C PRO A 97 -10.17 5.37 6.88
N ARG A 98 -9.62 4.33 7.52
CA ARG A 98 -8.24 3.86 7.26
C ARG A 98 -7.98 3.44 5.80
N PRO A 99 -8.93 2.82 5.07
CA PRO A 99 -8.79 2.58 3.63
C PRO A 99 -8.53 3.85 2.80
N LEU A 100 -9.02 5.02 3.24
CA LEU A 100 -8.75 6.28 2.54
C LEU A 100 -7.30 6.72 2.76
N MET A 101 -6.75 6.48 3.94
CA MET A 101 -5.33 6.71 4.21
C MET A 101 -4.44 5.78 3.35
N LEU A 102 -4.84 4.51 3.19
CA LEU A 102 -4.18 3.58 2.27
C LEU A 102 -4.18 4.11 0.82
N THR A 103 -5.31 4.65 0.36
CA THR A 103 -5.42 5.29 -0.96
C THR A 103 -4.41 6.43 -1.11
N ILE A 104 -4.33 7.32 -0.11
CA ILE A 104 -3.39 8.46 -0.12
C ILE A 104 -1.93 7.96 -0.19
N ILE A 105 -1.58 6.94 0.60
CA ILE A 105 -0.23 6.37 0.59
C ILE A 105 0.12 5.79 -0.78
N LEU A 106 -0.82 5.12 -1.46
CA LEU A 106 -0.61 4.59 -2.82
C LEU A 106 -0.38 5.70 -3.85
N LEU A 107 -1.14 6.80 -3.76
CA LEU A 107 -0.93 7.96 -4.63
C LEU A 107 0.45 8.59 -4.39
N VAL A 108 0.89 8.68 -3.14
CA VAL A 108 2.25 9.16 -2.80
C VAL A 108 3.31 8.18 -3.32
N ALA A 109 3.08 6.86 -3.24
CA ALA A 109 3.98 5.86 -3.81
C ALA A 109 4.12 6.01 -5.34
N CYS A 110 3.05 6.36 -6.05
CA CYS A 110 3.12 6.66 -7.49
C CYS A 110 4.13 7.77 -7.80
N ILE A 111 4.20 8.83 -6.96
CA ILE A 111 5.20 9.89 -7.11
C ILE A 111 6.62 9.31 -7.00
N GLY A 112 6.86 8.46 -6.00
CA GLY A 112 8.13 7.76 -5.84
C GLY A 112 8.50 6.92 -7.07
N HIS A 113 7.54 6.18 -7.62
CA HIS A 113 7.77 5.37 -8.83
C HIS A 113 8.07 6.23 -10.06
N LEU A 114 7.36 7.35 -10.26
CA LEU A 114 7.60 8.25 -11.38
C LEU A 114 8.94 8.98 -11.27
N LEU A 115 9.38 9.33 -10.06
CA LEU A 115 10.72 9.90 -9.83
C LEU A 115 11.83 8.95 -10.27
N VAL A 116 11.67 7.64 -10.01
CA VAL A 116 12.59 6.63 -10.54
C VAL A 116 12.53 6.57 -12.06
N ALA A 117 11.33 6.56 -12.65
CA ALA A 117 11.15 6.40 -14.09
C ALA A 117 11.78 7.54 -14.91
N PHE A 118 11.66 8.78 -14.46
CA PHE A 118 12.09 9.95 -15.22
C PHE A 118 13.47 10.49 -14.83
N HIS A 119 14.04 10.04 -13.72
CA HIS A 119 15.39 10.37 -13.27
C HIS A 119 15.71 11.88 -13.34
N THR A 120 15.06 12.66 -12.49
CA THR A 120 15.45 14.07 -12.26
C THR A 120 16.72 14.16 -11.41
N PRO A 121 17.44 15.30 -11.41
CA PRO A 121 18.58 15.51 -10.51
C PRO A 121 18.17 15.27 -9.05
N GLY A 122 18.85 14.34 -8.37
CA GLY A 122 18.48 13.92 -7.00
C GLY A 122 17.21 13.05 -6.92
N GLY A 123 16.60 12.69 -8.04
CA GLY A 123 15.33 11.95 -8.09
C GLY A 123 15.39 10.60 -7.37
N LEU A 124 16.49 9.85 -7.48
CA LEU A 124 16.64 8.56 -6.81
C LEU A 124 16.77 8.70 -5.28
N TYR A 125 17.37 9.80 -4.79
CA TYR A 125 17.42 10.11 -3.37
C TYR A 125 16.01 10.36 -2.81
N VAL A 126 15.26 11.25 -3.47
CA VAL A 126 13.88 11.59 -3.06
C VAL A 126 12.96 10.37 -3.19
N ALA A 127 13.12 9.58 -4.27
CA ALA A 127 12.38 8.34 -4.46
C ALA A 127 12.66 7.34 -3.32
N SER A 128 13.90 7.20 -2.87
CA SER A 128 14.26 6.29 -1.76
C SER A 128 13.54 6.66 -0.46
N VAL A 129 13.43 7.96 -0.17
CA VAL A 129 12.68 8.50 0.98
C VAL A 129 11.18 8.17 0.85
N ILE A 130 10.58 8.52 -0.28
CA ILE A 130 9.13 8.34 -0.52
C ILE A 130 8.77 6.85 -0.52
N ILE A 131 9.52 6.02 -1.24
CA ILE A 131 9.26 4.58 -1.36
C ILE A 131 9.44 3.88 -0.02
N GLY A 132 10.50 4.22 0.73
CA GLY A 132 10.73 3.70 2.07
C GLY A 132 9.54 4.03 3.00
N PHE A 133 9.15 5.30 3.05
CA PHE A 133 8.00 5.75 3.85
C PHE A 133 6.71 5.03 3.45
N CYS A 134 6.38 4.99 2.16
CA CYS A 134 5.17 4.35 1.67
C CYS A 134 5.14 2.85 1.99
N PHE A 135 6.25 2.13 1.79
CA PHE A 135 6.32 0.70 2.13
C PHE A 135 6.06 0.43 3.61
N GLY A 136 6.67 1.22 4.50
CA GLY A 136 6.43 1.13 5.93
C GLY A 136 4.99 1.47 6.32
N ALA A 137 4.48 2.59 5.78
CA ALA A 137 3.13 3.08 6.05
C ALA A 137 2.07 2.07 5.58
N GLN A 138 2.19 1.52 4.38
CA GLN A 138 1.27 0.54 3.81
C GLN A 138 1.01 -0.63 4.78
N TRP A 139 2.06 -1.22 5.35
CA TRP A 139 1.91 -2.34 6.27
C TRP A 139 1.17 -1.96 7.55
N SER A 140 1.50 -0.82 8.17
CA SER A 140 0.79 -0.34 9.36
C SER A 140 -0.70 -0.12 9.10
N VAL A 141 -1.06 0.49 7.95
CA VAL A 141 -2.47 0.70 7.59
C VAL A 141 -3.17 -0.61 7.27
N VAL A 142 -2.51 -1.54 6.57
CA VAL A 142 -3.09 -2.85 6.24
C VAL A 142 -3.39 -3.64 7.51
N PHE A 143 -2.49 -3.68 8.49
CA PHE A 143 -2.70 -4.39 9.76
C PHE A 143 -3.90 -3.85 10.52
N THR A 144 -3.95 -2.53 10.69
CA THR A 144 -5.06 -1.86 11.39
C THR A 144 -6.37 -1.98 10.62
N THR A 145 -6.34 -1.95 9.29
CA THR A 145 -7.54 -2.13 8.45
C THR A 145 -8.09 -3.56 8.57
N ILE A 146 -7.23 -4.58 8.58
CA ILE A 146 -7.66 -5.98 8.72
C ILE A 146 -8.31 -6.21 10.09
N SER A 147 -7.68 -5.76 11.18
CA SER A 147 -8.23 -5.95 12.53
C SER A 147 -9.53 -5.17 12.74
N GLU A 148 -9.68 -4.00 12.12
CA GLU A 148 -10.86 -3.15 12.27
C GLU A 148 -12.06 -3.62 11.44
N ILE A 149 -11.84 -4.05 10.19
CA ILE A 149 -12.93 -4.50 9.30
C ILE A 149 -13.35 -5.94 9.61
N PHE A 150 -12.38 -6.84 9.81
CA PHE A 150 -12.65 -8.27 9.93
C PHE A 150 -12.66 -8.77 11.37
N GLY A 151 -12.21 -7.94 12.31
CA GLY A 151 -12.13 -8.29 13.73
C GLY A 151 -10.95 -9.19 14.07
N LEU A 152 -10.78 -9.44 15.37
CA LEU A 152 -9.61 -10.15 15.89
C LEU A 152 -9.74 -11.69 15.89
N LYS A 153 -10.96 -12.22 15.75
CA LYS A 153 -11.24 -13.66 15.91
C LYS A 153 -10.43 -14.56 14.96
N TYR A 154 -10.23 -14.13 13.71
CA TYR A 154 -9.45 -14.84 12.70
C TYR A 154 -8.34 -13.96 12.12
N TYR A 155 -7.87 -12.97 12.90
CA TYR A 155 -6.91 -11.98 12.43
C TYR A 155 -5.65 -12.61 11.86
N SER A 156 -5.05 -13.57 12.58
CA SER A 156 -3.82 -14.24 12.13
C SER A 156 -3.99 -14.92 10.77
N THR A 157 -5.11 -15.57 10.51
CA THR A 157 -5.38 -16.22 9.22
C THR A 157 -5.53 -15.20 8.09
N LEU A 158 -6.32 -14.15 8.32
CA LEU A 158 -6.56 -13.09 7.34
C LEU A 158 -5.29 -12.29 7.03
N TYR A 159 -4.50 -12.01 8.07
CA TYR A 159 -3.21 -11.36 7.94
C TYR A 159 -2.21 -12.20 7.15
N ASN A 160 -2.09 -13.50 7.45
CA ASN A 160 -1.19 -14.39 6.71
C ASN A 160 -1.62 -14.52 5.25
N PHE A 161 -2.92 -14.64 4.98
CA PHE A 161 -3.44 -14.61 3.61
C PHE A 161 -3.11 -13.29 2.91
N GLY A 162 -3.35 -12.15 3.58
CA GLY A 162 -2.97 -10.83 3.07
C GLY A 162 -1.46 -10.69 2.84
N SER A 163 -0.63 -11.35 3.65
CA SER A 163 0.83 -11.30 3.51
C SER A 163 1.33 -12.00 2.25
N VAL A 164 0.61 -13.02 1.77
CA VAL A 164 0.91 -13.72 0.51
C VAL A 164 0.76 -12.79 -0.71
N ALA A 165 0.01 -11.70 -0.61
CA ALA A 165 -0.03 -10.67 -1.64
C ALA A 165 1.34 -10.06 -1.94
N SER A 166 2.21 -9.94 -0.93
CA SER A 166 3.54 -9.35 -1.08
C SER A 166 4.45 -10.16 -2.02
N PRO A 167 4.71 -11.47 -1.80
CA PRO A 167 5.52 -12.26 -2.72
C PRO A 167 4.86 -12.41 -4.11
N ILE A 168 3.53 -12.44 -4.22
CA ILE A 168 2.84 -12.45 -5.52
C ILE A 168 3.12 -11.16 -6.29
N GLY A 169 2.91 -10.00 -5.64
CA GLY A 169 3.18 -8.70 -6.24
C GLY A 169 4.66 -8.54 -6.60
N LEU A 170 5.57 -9.02 -5.75
CA LEU A 170 6.99 -9.01 -6.01
C LEU A 170 7.34 -9.88 -7.23
N TYR A 171 6.84 -11.11 -7.31
CA TYR A 171 7.13 -11.97 -8.45
C TYR A 171 6.63 -11.38 -9.78
N ILE A 172 5.42 -10.84 -9.79
CA ILE A 172 4.84 -10.23 -11.00
C ILE A 172 5.61 -8.97 -11.38
N LEU A 173 5.76 -8.01 -10.46
CA LEU A 173 6.30 -6.69 -10.78
C LEU A 173 7.84 -6.66 -10.84
N ASN A 174 8.52 -7.42 -9.98
CA ASN A 174 9.98 -7.49 -9.98
C ASN A 174 10.47 -8.48 -11.04
N VAL A 175 10.18 -9.77 -10.87
CA VAL A 175 10.76 -10.80 -11.74
C VAL A 175 10.21 -10.72 -13.16
N THR A 176 8.87 -10.70 -13.30
CA THR A 176 8.24 -10.82 -14.62
C THR A 176 8.29 -9.52 -15.41
N VAL A 177 8.02 -8.37 -14.76
CA VAL A 177 8.02 -7.07 -15.43
C VAL A 177 9.41 -6.44 -15.42
N THR A 178 9.94 -6.13 -14.23
CA THR A 178 11.17 -5.31 -14.11
C THR A 178 12.40 -6.05 -14.63
N GLY A 179 12.60 -7.29 -14.22
CA GLY A 179 13.72 -8.12 -14.65
C GLY A 179 13.71 -8.36 -16.16
N HIS A 180 12.56 -8.72 -16.73
CA HIS A 180 12.45 -8.97 -18.18
C HIS A 180 12.71 -7.70 -19.01
N LEU A 181 12.18 -6.55 -18.60
CA LEU A 181 12.38 -5.28 -19.30
C LEU A 181 13.82 -4.78 -19.17
N TYR A 182 14.44 -4.92 -18.00
CA TYR A 182 15.84 -4.61 -17.79
C TYR A 182 16.72 -5.46 -18.70
N ASP A 183 16.51 -6.78 -18.70
CA ASP A 183 17.24 -7.73 -19.53
C ASP A 183 17.08 -7.43 -21.03
N LYS A 184 15.88 -7.05 -21.45
CA LYS A 184 15.60 -6.68 -22.85
C LYS A 184 16.41 -5.45 -23.26
N GLU A 185 16.43 -4.40 -22.45
CA GLU A 185 17.20 -3.19 -22.76
C GLU A 185 18.72 -3.46 -22.67
N ALA A 186 19.16 -4.24 -21.69
CA ALA A 186 20.57 -4.62 -21.55
C ALA A 186 21.10 -5.39 -22.78
N ARG A 187 20.33 -6.37 -23.29
CA ARG A 187 20.69 -7.11 -24.52
C ARG A 187 20.74 -6.19 -25.74
N LYS A 188 19.80 -5.23 -25.83
CA LYS A 188 19.77 -4.24 -26.91
C LYS A 188 21.01 -3.33 -26.88
N GLN A 189 21.42 -2.87 -25.70
CA GLN A 189 22.65 -2.09 -25.53
C GLN A 189 23.90 -2.91 -25.89
N LEU A 190 23.97 -4.16 -25.45
CA LEU A 190 25.08 -5.06 -25.75
C LEU A 190 25.22 -5.32 -27.26
N ALA A 191 24.10 -5.58 -27.94
CA ALA A 191 24.07 -5.76 -29.39
C ALA A 191 24.48 -4.50 -30.16
N ALA A 192 24.08 -3.32 -29.68
CA ALA A 192 24.49 -2.04 -30.27
C ALA A 192 26.01 -1.79 -30.17
N LEU A 193 26.66 -2.37 -29.16
CA LEU A 193 28.12 -2.35 -29.01
C LEU A 193 28.83 -3.46 -29.82
N GLY A 194 28.09 -4.31 -30.54
CA GLY A 194 28.65 -5.46 -31.27
C GLY A 194 29.23 -6.55 -30.35
N LEU A 195 28.86 -6.54 -29.06
CA LEU A 195 29.37 -7.48 -28.07
C LEU A 195 28.39 -8.65 -27.90
N VAL A 196 28.94 -9.83 -27.61
CA VAL A 196 28.16 -11.02 -27.24
C VAL A 196 28.40 -11.33 -25.77
N ARG A 197 27.33 -11.59 -25.01
CA ARG A 197 27.44 -11.92 -23.60
C ARG A 197 28.20 -13.24 -23.46
N LYS A 198 29.34 -13.22 -22.78
CA LYS A 198 30.06 -14.46 -22.45
C LYS A 198 29.35 -15.19 -21.31
N ALA A 199 29.37 -16.51 -21.34
CA ALA A 199 28.84 -17.33 -20.25
C ALA A 199 29.52 -16.95 -18.92
N GLY A 200 28.74 -16.77 -17.86
CA GLY A 200 29.23 -16.33 -16.54
C GLY A 200 29.35 -14.80 -16.35
N GLN A 201 29.17 -13.98 -17.40
CA GLN A 201 29.14 -12.53 -17.23
C GLN A 201 27.75 -12.01 -16.83
N ALA A 202 27.73 -11.02 -15.94
CA ALA A 202 26.52 -10.29 -15.58
C ALA A 202 26.00 -9.49 -16.79
N LEU A 203 24.68 -9.45 -16.96
CA LEU A 203 24.03 -8.64 -17.98
C LEU A 203 23.78 -7.24 -17.38
N ASN A 204 24.56 -6.26 -17.81
CA ASN A 204 24.50 -4.90 -17.28
C ASN A 204 23.79 -3.98 -18.26
N CYS A 205 23.00 -3.06 -17.72
CA CYS A 205 22.33 -2.00 -18.46
C CYS A 205 22.76 -0.65 -17.88
N THR A 206 22.98 0.33 -18.74
CA THR A 206 23.35 1.69 -18.37
C THR A 206 22.31 2.72 -18.80
N GLY A 207 22.14 3.75 -17.97
CA GLY A 207 21.24 4.86 -18.19
C GLY A 207 19.81 4.64 -17.70
N VAL A 208 19.02 5.70 -17.81
CA VAL A 208 17.64 5.78 -17.29
C VAL A 208 16.69 4.76 -17.94
N HIS A 209 16.96 4.41 -19.20
CA HIS A 209 16.12 3.51 -20.00
C HIS A 209 15.97 2.11 -19.40
N CYS A 210 16.93 1.67 -18.57
CA CYS A 210 16.94 0.35 -17.95
C CYS A 210 15.73 0.08 -17.05
N PHE A 211 15.22 1.11 -16.39
CA PHE A 211 14.11 1.00 -15.43
C PHE A 211 12.90 1.87 -15.79
N ARG A 212 13.05 2.80 -16.75
CA ARG A 212 11.99 3.77 -17.10
C ARG A 212 10.64 3.12 -17.39
N LEU A 213 10.58 2.15 -18.30
CA LEU A 213 9.30 1.52 -18.67
C LEU A 213 8.74 0.69 -17.51
N SER A 214 9.58 -0.07 -16.80
CA SER A 214 9.18 -0.87 -15.65
C SER A 214 8.51 -0.02 -14.58
N PHE A 215 9.09 1.14 -14.26
CA PHE A 215 8.55 2.03 -13.24
C PHE A 215 7.34 2.85 -13.69
N ILE A 216 7.15 3.09 -14.99
CA ILE A 216 5.89 3.61 -15.54
C ILE A 216 4.78 2.56 -15.35
N ILE A 217 5.05 1.29 -15.65
CA ILE A 217 4.09 0.19 -15.47
C ILE A 217 3.76 0.02 -13.98
N ILE A 218 4.78 0.01 -13.10
CA ILE A 218 4.57 -0.09 -11.66
C ILE A 218 3.74 1.09 -11.15
N ALA A 219 4.04 2.33 -11.56
CA ALA A 219 3.23 3.49 -11.19
C ALA A 219 1.76 3.34 -11.65
N ALA A 220 1.52 2.84 -12.86
CA ALA A 220 0.17 2.59 -13.37
C ALA A 220 -0.56 1.50 -12.57
N VAL A 221 0.12 0.41 -12.22
CA VAL A 221 -0.43 -0.67 -11.38
C VAL A 221 -0.70 -0.18 -9.96
N THR A 222 0.18 0.60 -9.36
CA THR A 222 -0.04 1.20 -8.03
C THR A 222 -1.20 2.19 -8.07
N LEU A 223 -1.35 2.96 -9.15
CA LEU A 223 -2.49 3.86 -9.35
C LEU A 223 -3.80 3.08 -9.49
N SER A 224 -3.83 1.97 -10.24
CA SER A 224 -5.02 1.11 -10.30
C SER A 224 -5.35 0.51 -8.93
N GLY A 225 -4.32 0.16 -8.15
CA GLY A 225 -4.46 -0.19 -6.73
C GLY A 225 -5.13 0.91 -5.90
N ALA A 226 -4.71 2.17 -6.07
CA ALA A 226 -5.33 3.31 -5.40
C ALA A 226 -6.81 3.47 -5.79
N LEU A 227 -7.14 3.35 -7.07
CA LEU A 227 -8.52 3.42 -7.55
C LEU A 227 -9.39 2.29 -7.00
N VAL A 228 -8.86 1.06 -6.94
CA VAL A 228 -9.53 -0.08 -6.33
C VAL A 228 -9.68 0.11 -4.81
N SER A 229 -8.71 0.72 -4.15
CA SER A 229 -8.79 1.08 -2.72
C SER A 229 -9.93 2.06 -2.42
N ILE A 230 -10.27 2.97 -3.34
CA ILE A 230 -11.45 3.85 -3.21
C ILE A 230 -12.74 3.03 -3.14
N ILE A 231 -12.83 1.90 -3.86
CA ILE A 231 -13.99 0.99 -3.75
C ILE A 231 -14.12 0.46 -2.32
N LEU A 232 -13.01 0.11 -1.67
CA LEU A 232 -13.00 -0.31 -0.27
C LEU A 232 -13.50 0.81 0.67
N VAL A 233 -13.09 2.06 0.42
CA VAL A 233 -13.59 3.24 1.16
C VAL A 233 -15.11 3.35 1.05
N LEU A 234 -15.64 3.24 -0.17
CA LEU A 234 -17.07 3.37 -0.41
C LEU A 234 -17.89 2.25 0.24
N ARG A 235 -17.39 1.01 0.19
CA ARG A 235 -18.06 -0.16 0.78
C ARG A 235 -18.05 -0.14 2.30
N THR A 236 -16.94 0.26 2.90
CA THR A 236 -16.78 0.32 4.36
C THR A 236 -17.41 1.57 4.98
N ARG A 237 -17.77 2.60 4.19
CA ARG A 237 -18.33 3.88 4.68
C ARG A 237 -19.53 3.71 5.63
N LYS A 238 -20.44 2.78 5.32
CA LYS A 238 -21.62 2.53 6.19
C LYS A 238 -21.20 1.93 7.52
N PHE A 239 -20.28 0.96 7.51
CA PHE A 239 -19.72 0.32 8.70
C PHE A 239 -18.96 1.32 9.59
N TYR A 240 -18.10 2.16 9.00
CA TYR A 240 -17.41 3.23 9.74
C TYR A 240 -18.40 4.19 10.42
N LYS A 241 -19.48 4.56 9.72
CA LYS A 241 -20.50 5.48 10.24
C LYS A 241 -21.37 4.85 11.35
N SER A 242 -21.68 3.56 11.25
CA SER A 242 -22.57 2.88 12.21
C SER A 242 -21.86 2.39 13.45
N ASP A 243 -20.73 1.71 13.29
CA ASP A 243 -20.11 0.92 14.36
C ASP A 243 -18.89 1.63 14.93
N ILE A 244 -18.00 2.14 14.06
CA ILE A 244 -16.72 2.71 14.49
C ILE A 244 -16.89 4.11 15.12
N TYR A 245 -17.52 5.05 14.41
CA TYR A 245 -17.66 6.41 14.96
C TYR A 245 -18.53 6.47 16.22
N LYS A 246 -19.49 5.54 16.38
CA LYS A 246 -20.28 5.47 17.61
C LYS A 246 -19.45 4.95 18.79
N LYS A 247 -18.66 3.89 18.57
CA LYS A 247 -17.72 3.37 19.58
C LYS A 247 -16.79 4.45 20.11
N PHE A 248 -16.17 5.24 19.24
CA PHE A 248 -15.29 6.34 19.66
C PHE A 248 -16.03 7.49 20.37
N GLN A 249 -17.27 7.78 19.97
CA GLN A 249 -18.10 8.76 20.68
C GLN A 249 -18.44 8.28 22.09
N ASP A 250 -18.71 7.00 22.26
CA ASP A 250 -19.01 6.42 23.58
C ASP A 250 -17.76 6.32 24.45
N GLU A 251 -16.60 5.95 23.88
CA GLU A 251 -15.30 5.98 24.58
C GLU A 251 -14.92 7.39 25.05
N THR A 252 -15.11 8.42 24.20
CA THR A 252 -14.83 9.81 24.59
C THR A 252 -15.72 10.27 25.73
N LYS A 253 -17.01 9.89 25.73
CA LYS A 253 -17.93 10.20 26.85
C LYS A 253 -17.55 9.48 28.15
N VAL A 254 -17.00 8.29 28.06
CA VAL A 254 -16.49 7.55 29.23
C VAL A 254 -15.23 8.24 29.76
N GLU A 255 -14.27 8.58 28.89
CA GLU A 255 -13.08 9.35 29.27
C GLU A 255 -13.44 10.68 29.95
N GLU A 256 -14.39 11.44 29.39
CA GLU A 256 -14.88 12.70 29.97
C GLU A 256 -15.53 12.49 31.35
N LYS A 257 -16.30 11.41 31.54
CA LYS A 257 -16.93 11.08 32.82
C LYS A 257 -15.90 10.67 33.87
N GLU A 258 -14.92 9.85 33.52
CA GLU A 258 -13.81 9.45 34.40
C GLU A 258 -12.97 10.66 34.81
N LEU A 259 -12.65 11.55 33.87
CA LEU A 259 -11.94 12.81 34.14
C LEU A 259 -12.75 13.77 35.01
N ALA A 260 -14.07 13.81 34.85
CA ALA A 260 -14.95 14.58 35.73
C ALA A 260 -15.02 13.99 37.13
N PHE A 261 -15.04 12.66 37.26
CA PHE A 261 -15.03 11.96 38.55
C PHE A 261 -13.70 12.14 39.29
N ALA A 262 -12.56 12.06 38.59
CA ALA A 262 -11.23 12.24 39.18
C ALA A 262 -10.91 13.69 39.62
N ARG A 263 -11.76 14.66 39.29
CA ARG A 263 -11.64 16.07 39.70
C ARG A 263 -12.48 16.42 40.93
N HIS A 264 -13.28 15.48 41.44
CA HIS A 264 -14.03 15.57 42.69
C HIS A 264 -13.33 14.79 43.79
#